data_AF-A0A2J0Q796-F1
#
_entry.id   AF-A0A2J0Q796-F1
#
_cell.length_a   1.000
_cell.length_b   1.000
_cell.length_c   1.000
_cell.angle_alpha   90.00
_cell.angle_beta   90.00
_cell.angle_gamma   90.00
#
_symmetry.space_group_name_H-M   'P 1'
#
loop_
_entity.id
_entity.type
_entity.pdbx_description
1 polymer ?
#
loop_
_entity_poly.entity_id
_entity_poly.type
_entity_poly.pdbx_seq_one_letter_code
_entity_poly.pdbx_strand_id
1 'polypeptide(L)'
;MSWINPANAQPTGYNPKARVSGFIQKFGQLGEVALGAWNAVDPLRCCHCPDEYLGYARRFVEGVVRVIPSEWPNHPDLVEELVRRSFYPTQVVNHTGLGHPWVTAEDIKSIAQHIAGRVEQLGGMEDLLPES
;
A
#
# COMPACT_ATOMS: atom_id res chain seq x y z
N MET A 1 -17.59 -3.88 5.06
CA MET A 1 -17.17 -5.19 5.63
C MET A 1 -15.66 -5.14 5.80
N SER A 2 -15.13 -5.48 6.98
CA SER A 2 -13.68 -5.47 7.24
C SER A 2 -13.08 -6.83 6.83
N TRP A 3 -12.09 -6.77 5.94
CA TRP A 3 -11.40 -7.88 5.27
C TRP A 3 -10.58 -8.79 6.21
N ILE A 4 -10.37 -8.38 7.46
CA ILE A 4 -9.91 -9.27 8.53
C ILE A 4 -11.13 -10.02 9.09
N ASN A 5 -11.74 -10.90 8.30
CA ASN A 5 -12.63 -11.90 8.88
C ASN A 5 -11.83 -13.19 9.09
N PRO A 6 -11.30 -13.43 10.30
CA PRO A 6 -10.46 -14.59 10.61
C PRO A 6 -11.16 -15.93 10.37
N ALA A 7 -12.48 -15.94 10.19
CA ALA A 7 -13.26 -17.14 9.89
C ALA A 7 -12.94 -17.78 8.52
N ASN A 8 -12.37 -17.02 7.58
CA ASN A 8 -12.15 -17.50 6.20
C ASN A 8 -10.69 -17.85 5.88
N ALA A 9 -9.75 -17.70 6.82
CA ALA A 9 -8.34 -18.00 6.61
C ALA A 9 -8.02 -19.46 6.98
N GLN A 10 -7.51 -20.26 6.03
CA GLN A 10 -7.00 -21.59 6.36
C GLN A 10 -5.74 -21.50 7.24
N PRO A 11 -5.60 -22.37 8.28
CA PRO A 11 -4.49 -22.30 9.22
C PRO A 11 -3.22 -22.93 8.63
N THR A 12 -2.38 -22.11 8.00
CA THR A 12 -1.12 -22.54 7.37
C THR A 12 0.10 -22.40 8.28
N GLY A 13 -0.08 -22.29 9.60
CA GLY A 13 0.99 -21.83 10.54
C GLY A 13 1.36 -20.35 10.35
N TYR A 14 0.60 -19.68 9.50
CA TYR A 14 0.80 -18.34 9.02
C TYR A 14 -0.16 -17.44 9.78
N ASN A 15 0.35 -16.39 10.43
CA ASN A 15 -0.48 -15.46 11.21
C ASN A 15 -0.47 -14.08 10.55
N PRO A 16 -1.36 -13.83 9.56
CA PRO A 16 -1.48 -12.53 8.89
C PRO A 16 -1.68 -11.38 9.88
N LYS A 17 -2.43 -11.61 10.96
CA LYS A 17 -2.64 -10.60 12.00
C LYS A 17 -1.33 -10.21 12.66
N ALA A 18 -0.49 -11.17 13.05
CA ALA A 18 0.81 -10.88 13.64
C ALA A 18 1.74 -10.11 12.68
N ARG A 19 1.70 -10.40 11.36
CA ARG A 19 2.49 -9.68 10.36
C ARG A 19 2.00 -8.24 10.17
N VAL A 20 0.69 -8.03 10.14
CA VAL A 20 0.09 -6.69 10.09
C VAL A 20 0.43 -5.91 11.36
N SER A 21 0.29 -6.52 12.54
CA SER A 21 0.66 -5.90 13.82
C SER A 21 2.14 -5.52 13.86
N GLY A 22 3.04 -6.42 13.48
CA GLY A 22 4.48 -6.13 13.43
C GLY A 22 4.85 -5.07 12.39
N PHE A 23 4.10 -4.99 11.28
CA PHE A 23 4.27 -3.94 10.28
C PHE A 23 3.86 -2.57 10.82
N ILE A 24 2.68 -2.46 11.43
CA ILE A 24 2.19 -1.23 12.06
C ILE A 24 3.11 -0.81 13.21
N GLN A 25 3.55 -1.74 14.06
CA GLN A 25 4.51 -1.44 15.13
C GLN A 25 5.84 -0.88 14.59
N LYS A 26 6.30 -1.36 13.42
CA LYS A 26 7.55 -0.90 12.82
C LYS A 26 7.44 0.46 12.15
N PHE A 27 6.34 0.71 11.44
CA PHE A 27 6.20 1.88 10.55
C PHE A 27 5.16 2.90 11.06
N GLY A 28 4.60 2.69 12.24
CA GLY A 28 3.67 3.59 12.90
C GLY A 28 2.43 3.89 12.04
N GLN A 29 1.96 5.13 12.15
CA GLN A 29 0.78 5.61 11.44
C GLN A 29 0.94 5.56 9.93
N LEU A 30 2.14 5.79 9.39
CA LEU A 30 2.40 5.66 7.95
C LEU A 30 2.13 4.24 7.44
N GLY A 31 2.47 3.23 8.24
CA GLY A 31 2.12 1.83 7.95
C GLY A 31 0.60 1.61 7.89
N GLU A 32 -0.16 2.20 8.82
CA GLU A 32 -1.63 2.11 8.84
C GLU A 32 -2.26 2.80 7.62
N VAL A 33 -1.76 3.99 7.27
CA VAL A 33 -2.22 4.75 6.10
C VAL A 33 -2.00 3.96 4.82
N ALA A 34 -0.78 3.46 4.61
CA ALA A 34 -0.44 2.67 3.45
C ALA A 34 -1.37 1.44 3.38
N LEU A 35 -1.37 0.58 4.40
CA LEU A 35 -2.17 -0.64 4.38
C LEU A 35 -3.66 -0.35 4.19
N GLY A 36 -4.19 0.72 4.79
CA GLY A 36 -5.56 1.16 4.60
C GLY A 36 -5.90 1.48 3.14
N ALA A 37 -5.00 2.13 2.41
CA ALA A 37 -5.22 2.51 1.02
C ALA A 37 -5.30 1.30 0.07
N TRP A 38 -4.37 0.33 0.18
CA TRP A 38 -4.44 -0.90 -0.64
C TRP A 38 -5.72 -1.70 -0.37
N ASN A 39 -6.18 -1.75 0.89
CA ASN A 39 -7.42 -2.44 1.22
C ASN A 39 -8.68 -1.70 0.78
N ALA A 40 -8.65 -0.36 0.76
CA ALA A 40 -9.78 0.44 0.31
C ALA A 40 -10.02 0.30 -1.18
N VAL A 41 -8.94 0.25 -1.97
CA VAL A 41 -9.03 0.15 -3.44
C VAL A 41 -9.18 -1.31 -3.89
N ASP A 42 -8.54 -2.26 -3.21
CA ASP A 42 -8.54 -3.68 -3.58
C ASP A 42 -8.16 -3.93 -5.07
N PRO A 43 -6.97 -3.47 -5.50
CA PRO A 43 -6.59 -3.41 -6.91
C PRO A 43 -6.52 -4.78 -7.60
N LEU A 44 -6.29 -5.86 -6.84
CA LEU A 44 -6.24 -7.23 -7.35
C LEU A 44 -7.55 -8.01 -7.11
N ARG A 45 -8.58 -7.34 -6.58
CA ARG A 45 -9.93 -7.89 -6.34
C ARG A 45 -9.91 -9.20 -5.57
N CYS A 46 -9.02 -9.30 -4.58
CA CYS A 46 -8.82 -10.50 -3.76
C CYS A 46 -8.45 -11.80 -4.51
N CYS A 47 -8.10 -11.76 -5.80
CA CYS A 47 -7.69 -12.95 -6.56
C CYS A 47 -6.36 -13.53 -6.08
N HIS A 48 -5.54 -12.69 -5.43
CA HIS A 48 -4.22 -13.05 -4.94
C HIS A 48 -4.09 -12.86 -3.43
N CYS A 49 -3.20 -13.67 -2.86
CA CYS A 49 -3.00 -13.95 -1.45
C CYS A 49 -3.06 -12.69 -0.53
N PRO A 50 -3.66 -12.76 0.67
CA PRO A 50 -3.79 -11.64 1.63
C PRO A 50 -2.49 -10.91 1.99
N ASP A 51 -1.34 -11.55 1.78
CA ASP A 51 -0.03 -10.94 2.05
C ASP A 51 0.48 -10.01 0.98
N GLU A 52 -0.09 -10.04 -0.22
CA GLU A 52 0.40 -9.18 -1.29
C GLU A 52 0.23 -7.71 -0.95
N TYR A 53 -0.91 -7.32 -0.40
CA TYR A 53 -1.16 -5.93 0.00
C TYR A 53 -0.26 -5.47 1.14
N LEU A 54 0.03 -6.37 2.09
CA LEU A 54 1.04 -6.09 3.11
C LEU A 54 2.44 -5.91 2.50
N GLY A 55 2.77 -6.70 1.48
CA GLY A 55 4.01 -6.57 0.71
C GLY A 55 4.10 -5.25 -0.05
N TYR A 56 3.00 -4.82 -0.69
CA TYR A 56 2.92 -3.54 -1.40
C TYR A 56 3.03 -2.36 -0.45
N ALA A 57 2.24 -2.35 0.62
CA ALA A 57 2.30 -1.32 1.65
C ALA A 57 3.73 -1.21 2.23
N ARG A 58 4.40 -2.34 2.49
CA ARG A 58 5.79 -2.34 2.93
C ARG A 58 6.73 -1.71 1.92
N ARG A 59 6.70 -2.14 0.65
CA ARG A 59 7.59 -1.58 -0.40
C ARG A 59 7.34 -0.11 -0.61
N PHE A 60 6.09 0.33 -0.53
CA PHE A 60 5.73 1.73 -0.57
C PHE A 60 6.38 2.51 0.57
N VAL A 61 6.16 2.11 1.82
CA VAL A 61 6.70 2.81 3.00
C VAL A 61 8.23 2.80 2.99
N GLU A 62 8.86 1.69 2.59
CA GLU A 62 10.32 1.63 2.45
C GLU A 62 10.84 2.54 1.32
N GLY A 63 10.08 2.71 0.24
CA GLY A 63 10.38 3.65 -0.84
C GLY A 63 10.26 5.10 -0.37
N VAL A 64 9.19 5.41 0.37
CA VAL A 64 8.96 6.71 1.00
C VAL A 64 10.11 7.10 1.92
N VAL A 65 10.52 6.23 2.84
CA VAL A 65 11.61 6.52 3.80
C VAL A 65 12.95 6.77 3.09
N ARG A 66 13.12 6.31 1.85
CA ARG A 66 14.31 6.57 1.03
C ARG A 66 14.25 7.86 0.24
N VAL A 67 13.06 8.43 0.05
CA VAL A 67 12.87 9.71 -0.65
C VAL A 67 12.79 10.80 0.40
N ILE A 68 13.46 11.94 0.17
CA ILE A 68 13.53 13.02 1.16
C ILE A 68 12.10 13.55 1.40
N PRO A 69 11.58 13.56 2.64
CA PRO A 69 10.18 13.90 2.95
C PRO A 69 9.75 15.30 2.46
N SER A 70 10.71 16.23 2.35
CA SER A 70 10.49 17.59 1.86
C SER A 70 10.02 17.68 0.41
N GLU A 71 10.18 16.62 -0.39
CA GLU A 71 9.74 16.57 -1.78
C GLU A 71 8.27 16.15 -1.92
N TRP A 72 7.68 15.55 -0.88
CA TRP A 72 6.31 15.03 -0.90
C TRP A 72 5.23 16.05 -1.30
N PRO A 73 5.18 17.28 -0.74
CA PRO A 73 4.14 18.25 -1.08
C PRO A 73 4.27 18.80 -2.51
N ASN A 74 5.49 18.75 -3.08
CA ASN A 74 5.81 19.37 -4.35
C ASN A 74 5.68 18.41 -5.54
N HIS A 75 5.48 17.11 -5.27
CA HIS A 75 5.45 16.06 -6.27
C HIS A 75 4.28 15.11 -6.03
N PRO A 76 3.03 15.48 -6.37
CA PRO A 76 1.90 14.55 -6.30
C PRO A 76 2.14 13.27 -7.12
N ASP A 77 2.86 13.39 -8.24
CA ASP A 77 3.26 12.26 -9.10
C ASP A 77 4.26 11.31 -8.41
N LEU A 78 4.97 11.77 -7.37
CA LEU A 78 5.90 10.93 -6.60
C LEU A 78 5.13 9.84 -5.84
N VAL A 79 3.98 10.19 -5.25
CA VAL A 79 3.15 9.21 -4.53
C VAL A 79 2.64 8.15 -5.49
N GLU A 80 2.14 8.57 -6.65
CA GLU A 80 1.70 7.65 -7.71
C GLU A 80 2.83 6.75 -8.21
N GLU A 81 4.04 7.28 -8.43
CA GLU A 81 5.19 6.48 -8.85
C GLU A 81 5.66 5.51 -7.77
N LEU A 82 5.65 5.91 -6.49
CA LEU A 82 5.97 5.01 -5.37
C LEU A 82 4.93 3.91 -5.21
N VAL A 83 3.65 4.22 -5.40
CA VAL A 83 2.57 3.23 -5.46
C VAL A 83 2.80 2.28 -6.63
N ARG A 84 3.08 2.79 -7.84
CA ARG A 84 3.34 1.97 -9.03
C ARG A 84 4.51 1.00 -8.80
N ARG A 85 5.61 1.48 -8.22
CA ARG A 85 6.81 0.67 -7.91
C ARG A 85 6.58 -0.37 -6.82
N SER A 86 5.54 -0.24 -6.01
CA SER A 86 5.22 -1.22 -4.98
C SER A 86 4.67 -2.53 -5.58
N PHE A 87 4.03 -2.47 -6.75
CA PHE A 87 3.54 -3.65 -7.47
C PHE A 87 4.67 -4.38 -8.22
N TYR A 88 4.46 -5.66 -8.52
CA TYR A 88 5.38 -6.37 -9.40
C TYR A 88 5.24 -5.84 -10.83
N PRO A 89 6.33 -5.77 -11.63
CA PRO A 89 6.27 -5.29 -13.00
C PRO A 89 5.20 -6.01 -13.85
N THR A 90 5.06 -7.32 -13.64
CA THR A 90 4.07 -8.17 -14.33
C THR A 90 2.61 -7.81 -14.04
N GLN A 91 2.34 -7.05 -12.96
CA GLN A 91 1.00 -6.65 -12.56
C GLN A 91 0.58 -5.30 -13.15
N VAL A 92 1.56 -4.46 -13.51
CA VAL A 92 1.32 -3.10 -14.04
C VAL A 92 1.59 -2.97 -15.54
N VAL A 93 2.13 -4.02 -16.17
CA VAL A 93 2.24 -4.13 -17.64
C VAL A 93 1.12 -4.97 -18.21
N ASN A 94 0.80 -4.77 -19.49
CA ASN A 94 -0.24 -5.54 -20.17
C ASN A 94 0.04 -7.04 -20.08
N HIS A 95 -0.91 -7.77 -19.51
CA HIS A 95 -0.85 -9.21 -19.44
C HIS A 95 -1.32 -9.79 -20.78
N THR A 96 -0.51 -10.67 -21.37
CA THR A 96 -0.76 -11.25 -22.71
C THR A 96 -2.08 -12.01 -22.81
N GLY A 97 -2.57 -12.56 -21.69
CA GLY A 97 -3.86 -13.27 -21.62
C GLY A 97 -5.08 -12.40 -21.27
N LEU A 98 -4.89 -11.15 -20.84
CA LEU A 98 -5.99 -10.25 -20.46
C LEU A 98 -6.15 -9.07 -21.42
N GLY A 99 -5.10 -8.72 -22.17
CA GLY A 99 -5.08 -7.53 -23.03
C GLY A 99 -4.98 -6.19 -22.26
N HIS A 100 -4.87 -6.26 -20.93
CA HIS A 100 -4.73 -5.13 -20.01
C HIS A 100 -3.88 -5.55 -18.78
N PRO A 101 -3.37 -4.63 -17.96
CA PRO A 101 -2.65 -4.98 -16.73
C PRO A 101 -3.62 -5.49 -15.66
N TRP A 102 -3.09 -6.20 -14.66
CA TRP A 102 -3.89 -6.63 -13.50
C TRP A 102 -4.26 -5.44 -12.61
N VAL A 103 -3.32 -4.51 -12.45
CA VAL A 103 -3.50 -3.25 -11.73
C VAL A 103 -3.53 -2.13 -12.76
N THR A 104 -4.64 -1.39 -12.80
CA THR A 104 -4.83 -0.31 -13.76
C THR A 104 -4.17 0.99 -13.28
N ALA A 105 -4.01 1.94 -14.21
CA ALA A 105 -3.58 3.28 -13.86
C ALA A 105 -4.58 3.99 -12.90
N GLU A 106 -5.87 3.67 -13.02
CA GLU A 106 -6.90 4.20 -12.12
C GLU A 106 -6.76 3.65 -10.70
N ASP A 107 -6.40 2.37 -10.55
CA ASP A 107 -6.13 1.77 -9.23
C ASP A 107 -4.93 2.46 -8.55
N ILE A 108 -3.84 2.65 -9.30
CA ILE A 108 -2.63 3.33 -8.79
C ILE A 108 -2.97 4.75 -8.32
N LYS A 109 -3.68 5.50 -9.16
CA LYS A 109 -4.10 6.87 -8.84
C LYS A 109 -5.02 6.90 -7.62
N SER A 110 -5.98 5.99 -7.54
CA SER A 110 -6.91 5.90 -6.40
C SER A 110 -6.17 5.62 -5.10
N ILE A 111 -5.21 4.68 -5.10
CA ILE A 111 -4.38 4.37 -3.92
C ILE A 111 -3.57 5.60 -3.50
N ALA A 112 -2.92 6.26 -4.46
CA ALA A 112 -2.12 7.47 -4.17
C ALA A 112 -2.98 8.58 -3.57
N GLN A 113 -4.18 8.81 -4.09
CA GLN A 113 -5.14 9.79 -3.56
C GLN A 113 -5.59 9.44 -2.13
N HIS A 114 -5.87 8.16 -1.85
CA HIS A 114 -6.20 7.71 -0.50
C HIS A 114 -5.07 7.97 0.49
N ILE A 115 -3.82 7.71 0.09
CA ILE A 115 -2.65 7.97 0.92
C ILE A 115 -2.49 9.46 1.15
N ALA A 116 -2.42 10.26 0.08
CA ALA A 116 -2.20 11.70 0.16
C ALA A 116 -3.28 12.39 1.00
N GLY A 117 -4.56 12.09 0.77
CA GLY A 117 -5.66 12.67 1.54
C GLY A 117 -5.61 12.27 3.01
N ARG A 118 -5.17 11.05 3.34
CA ARG A 118 -5.03 10.64 4.74
C ARG A 118 -3.82 11.26 5.42
N VAL A 119 -2.70 11.40 4.71
CA VAL A 119 -1.49 12.10 5.20
C VAL A 119 -1.82 13.56 5.52
N GLU A 120 -2.53 14.25 4.61
CA GLU A 120 -2.96 15.64 4.82
C GLU A 120 -3.86 15.79 6.05
N GLN A 121 -4.84 14.88 6.24
CA GLN A 121 -5.69 14.85 7.42
C GLN A 121 -4.94 14.65 8.74
N LEU A 122 -3.76 14.04 8.69
CA LEU A 122 -2.95 13.74 9.87
C LEU A 122 -1.90 14.80 10.19
N GLY A 123 -1.88 15.93 9.46
CA GLY A 123 -0.95 17.04 9.68
C GLY A 123 0.19 17.13 8.68
N GLY A 124 0.31 16.15 7.79
CA GLY A 124 1.38 16.08 6.80
C GLY A 124 2.32 14.91 7.02
N MET A 125 3.31 14.79 6.13
CA MET A 125 4.19 13.61 6.11
C MET A 125 5.24 13.62 7.23
N GLU A 126 5.63 14.82 7.66
CA GLU A 126 6.65 15.03 8.70
C GLU A 126 6.23 14.43 10.04
N ASP A 127 4.92 14.52 10.37
CA ASP A 127 4.34 13.98 11.61
C ASP A 127 4.17 12.45 11.59
N LEU A 128 4.29 11.82 10.42
CA LEU A 128 4.03 10.39 10.24
C LEU A 128 5.30 9.54 10.14
N LEU A 129 6.45 10.18 9.92
CA LEU A 129 7.71 9.48 9.86
C LEU A 129 8.23 9.22 11.28
N PRO A 130 8.78 8.02 11.54
CA PRO A 130 9.42 7.76 12.82
C PRO A 130 10.58 8.76 13.02
N GLU A 131 10.67 9.34 14.22
CA GLU A 131 11.79 10.21 14.60
C GLU A 131 13.12 9.49 14.32
N SER A 132 14.01 10.17 13.59
CA SER A 132 15.30 9.63 13.13
C SER A 132 16.36 9.64 14.21
#